data_AF-A0A812YJB8-F1
#
_entry.id   AF-A0A812YJB8-F1
#
_cell.length_a   1.000
_cell.length_b   1.000
_cell.length_c   1.000
_cell.angle_alpha   90.00
_cell.angle_beta   90.00
_cell.angle_gamma   90.00
#
_symmetry.space_group_name_H-M   'P 1'
#
loop_
_entity.id
_entity.type
_entity.pdbx_description
1 polymer ?
#
loop_
_entity_poly.entity_id
_entity_poly.type
_entity_poly.pdbx_seq_one_letter_code
_entity_poly.pdbx_strand_id
1 'polypeptide(L)'
;MSHSPSFTSPWVRTTRRWRTWTKDFASFGKISLKRRRRAPLLATKKTWVDVEADEATFDKRDMSQDPAVQHLVVKKSETIKWGSGGGGIQRGRPRTLVLRKLIPKLTVKRAPGPGAIRKTKWSTVANELLLDLKVIRHTGSAKSYKAKVRGVLHDKVVHCKKRVKVNGKLRWLNPKYVGIVTHKIPGTQETLKVKSGTQIIDRAWRFLKDRIAMNQHCKAGSSLLRGKLRSAQREYRFKNQDLWLACGDLCRESLRKFYK
;
A
#
# COMPACT_ATOMS: atom_id res chain seq x y z
N MET A 1 -4.86 -13.32 53.88
CA MET A 1 -4.75 -13.83 52.50
C MET A 1 -5.72 -13.06 51.61
N SER A 2 -5.26 -11.97 51.00
CA SER A 2 -6.03 -11.13 50.09
C SER A 2 -5.95 -11.69 48.67
N HIS A 3 -7.10 -12.02 48.08
CA HIS A 3 -7.20 -12.45 46.67
C HIS A 3 -7.31 -11.23 45.76
N SER A 4 -6.34 -11.05 44.87
CA SER A 4 -6.37 -10.08 43.78
C SER A 4 -7.30 -10.54 42.66
N PRO A 5 -8.22 -9.72 42.12
CA PRO A 5 -9.00 -10.09 40.97
C PRO A 5 -8.16 -9.99 39.68
N SER A 6 -8.19 -11.07 38.90
CA SER A 6 -7.53 -11.16 37.59
C SER A 6 -8.15 -10.19 36.57
N PHE A 7 -7.35 -9.25 36.09
CA PHE A 7 -7.69 -8.36 34.97
C PHE A 7 -7.64 -9.16 33.66
N THR A 8 -8.78 -9.69 33.21
CA THR A 8 -8.90 -10.17 31.83
C THR A 8 -9.33 -9.02 30.92
N SER A 9 -8.45 -8.67 29.97
CA SER A 9 -8.66 -7.57 29.03
C SER A 9 -9.93 -7.73 28.17
N PRO A 10 -10.76 -6.68 27.99
CA PRO A 10 -11.99 -6.70 27.17
C PRO A 10 -11.79 -7.05 25.68
N TRP A 11 -10.55 -7.02 25.20
CA TRP A 11 -10.16 -7.27 23.80
C TRP A 11 -10.41 -8.72 23.32
N VAL A 12 -10.52 -9.68 24.24
CA VAL A 12 -10.65 -11.10 23.88
C VAL A 12 -12.10 -11.49 23.56
N ARG A 13 -13.10 -10.81 24.13
CA ARG A 13 -14.53 -11.14 23.87
C ARG A 13 -15.10 -10.49 22.60
N THR A 14 -14.59 -9.34 22.18
CA THR A 14 -15.06 -8.69 20.94
C THR A 14 -14.64 -9.46 19.70
N THR A 15 -13.44 -10.07 19.66
CA THR A 15 -12.89 -10.77 18.49
C THR A 15 -13.65 -12.05 18.07
N ARG A 16 -14.45 -12.68 18.94
CA ARG A 16 -15.26 -13.86 18.56
C ARG A 16 -16.54 -13.52 17.81
N ARG A 17 -17.18 -12.37 18.09
CA ARG A 17 -18.44 -11.97 17.41
C ARG A 17 -18.22 -11.45 15.97
N TRP A 18 -16.99 -11.06 15.63
CA TRP A 18 -16.61 -10.66 14.26
C TRP A 18 -16.42 -11.84 13.29
N ARG A 19 -16.42 -13.10 13.76
CA ARG A 19 -16.08 -14.28 12.93
C ARG A 19 -17.14 -14.63 11.89
N THR A 20 -18.39 -14.26 12.09
CA THR A 20 -19.49 -14.54 11.14
C THR A 20 -19.72 -13.43 10.11
N TRP A 21 -19.18 -12.22 10.31
CA TRP A 21 -19.55 -11.02 9.54
C TRP A 21 -18.62 -10.66 8.37
N THR A 22 -17.52 -11.38 8.17
CA THR A 22 -16.60 -11.12 7.04
C THR A 22 -17.15 -11.58 5.68
N LYS A 23 -18.18 -12.45 5.67
CA LYS A 23 -18.85 -12.90 4.45
C LYS A 23 -19.81 -11.82 3.89
N ASP A 24 -20.53 -11.11 4.75
CA ASP A 24 -21.51 -10.09 4.33
C ASP A 24 -20.85 -8.74 3.97
N PHE A 25 -19.73 -8.40 4.58
CA PHE A 25 -18.96 -7.21 4.18
C PHE A 25 -18.38 -7.32 2.77
N ALA A 26 -18.11 -8.56 2.30
CA ALA A 26 -17.63 -8.81 0.96
C ALA A 26 -18.72 -8.64 -0.11
N SER A 27 -20.01 -8.82 0.23
CA SER A 27 -21.15 -8.54 -0.65
C SER A 27 -21.47 -7.04 -0.69
N PHE A 28 -21.47 -6.32 0.44
CA PHE A 28 -21.66 -4.86 0.44
C PHE A 28 -20.48 -4.09 -0.19
N GLY A 29 -19.26 -4.59 -0.06
CA GLY A 29 -18.08 -4.04 -0.72
C GLY A 29 -18.11 -4.11 -2.26
N LYS A 30 -18.98 -4.94 -2.85
CA LYS A 30 -19.17 -5.04 -4.32
C LYS A 30 -20.01 -3.89 -4.89
N ILE A 31 -20.90 -3.28 -4.11
CA ILE A 31 -21.93 -2.35 -4.62
C ILE A 31 -21.42 -0.90 -4.77
N SER A 32 -20.45 -0.43 -3.98
CA SER A 32 -20.20 1.03 -3.89
C SER A 32 -18.88 1.57 -4.50
N LEU A 33 -17.98 0.73 -5.02
CA LEU A 33 -16.59 1.12 -5.30
C LEU A 33 -16.17 1.18 -6.78
N LYS A 34 -17.12 1.19 -7.73
CA LYS A 34 -16.83 1.21 -9.18
C LYS A 34 -16.84 2.59 -9.87
N ARG A 35 -17.26 3.69 -9.21
CA ARG A 35 -17.33 5.02 -9.87
C ARG A 35 -16.78 6.16 -9.01
N ARG A 36 -15.96 7.01 -9.66
CA ARG A 36 -15.38 8.31 -9.26
C ARG A 36 -15.78 8.81 -7.86
N ARG A 37 -15.09 8.36 -6.82
CA ARG A 37 -14.84 9.21 -5.64
C ARG A 37 -13.52 9.94 -5.90
N ARG A 38 -13.41 11.23 -5.55
CA ARG A 38 -12.11 11.92 -5.45
C ARG A 38 -11.22 10.99 -4.65
N ALA A 39 -10.20 10.41 -5.28
CA ALA A 39 -9.22 9.61 -4.56
C ALA A 39 -8.72 10.48 -3.38
N PRO A 40 -8.53 9.91 -2.18
CA PRO A 40 -7.98 10.71 -1.10
C PRO A 40 -6.68 11.31 -1.61
N LEU A 41 -6.59 12.63 -1.55
CA LEU A 41 -5.45 13.36 -2.05
C LEU A 41 -4.26 13.01 -1.16
N LEU A 42 -3.19 12.50 -1.77
CA LEU A 42 -1.92 12.25 -1.08
C LEU A 42 -1.28 13.57 -0.61
N ALA A 43 -1.62 14.67 -1.28
CA ALA A 43 -1.07 15.99 -1.05
C ALA A 43 -1.98 17.08 -1.62
N THR A 44 -1.62 18.34 -1.38
CA THR A 44 -2.29 19.50 -1.97
C THR A 44 -1.29 20.34 -2.77
N LYS A 45 -1.79 21.33 -3.51
CA LYS A 45 -0.92 22.32 -4.19
C LYS A 45 -0.36 23.38 -3.23
N LYS A 46 -0.90 23.48 -2.01
CA LYS A 46 -0.57 24.55 -1.07
C LYS A 46 0.75 24.30 -0.35
N THR A 47 0.88 23.14 0.28
CA THR A 47 1.99 22.82 1.19
C THR A 47 2.72 21.55 0.78
N TRP A 48 4.03 21.55 0.97
CA TRP A 48 4.88 20.38 0.79
C TRP A 48 4.59 19.33 1.86
N VAL A 49 4.40 18.08 1.45
CA VAL A 49 4.13 16.97 2.36
C VAL A 49 4.97 15.73 2.03
N ASP A 50 5.33 14.98 3.07
CA ASP A 50 6.02 13.69 2.92
C ASP A 50 5.03 12.60 2.51
N VAL A 51 5.29 11.99 1.36
CA VAL A 51 4.56 10.84 0.84
C VAL A 51 5.53 9.70 0.61
N GLU A 52 5.19 8.53 1.12
CA GLU A 52 5.90 7.29 0.79
C GLU A 52 5.17 6.57 -0.33
N ALA A 53 5.94 5.94 -1.23
CA ALA A 53 5.38 5.11 -2.28
C ALA A 53 6.19 3.83 -2.44
N ASP A 54 5.47 2.72 -2.59
CA ASP A 54 6.06 1.40 -2.74
C ASP A 54 5.09 0.40 -3.38
N GLU A 55 5.61 -0.77 -3.71
CA GLU A 55 4.90 -1.94 -4.23
C GLU A 55 4.78 -3.04 -3.17
N ALA A 56 3.67 -3.77 -3.22
CA ALA A 56 3.46 -4.95 -2.40
C ALA A 56 2.87 -6.09 -3.22
N THR A 57 3.35 -7.29 -2.92
CA THR A 57 2.75 -8.54 -3.38
C THR A 57 1.90 -9.13 -2.27
N PHE A 58 0.66 -9.49 -2.60
CA PHE A 58 -0.34 -10.00 -1.66
C PHE A 58 -0.63 -11.49 -1.85
N ASP A 59 -0.52 -12.00 -3.07
CA ASP A 59 -0.75 -13.41 -3.39
C ASP A 59 -0.07 -13.82 -4.70
N LYS A 60 0.05 -15.13 -4.96
CA LYS A 60 0.46 -15.69 -6.26
C LYS A 60 -0.42 -16.89 -6.63
N ARG A 61 -0.69 -17.05 -7.92
CA ARG A 61 -1.50 -18.15 -8.47
C ARG A 61 -0.81 -18.78 -9.67
N ASP A 62 -0.68 -20.10 -9.68
CA ASP A 62 -0.33 -20.84 -10.89
C ASP A 62 -1.55 -20.97 -11.80
N MET A 63 -1.39 -20.56 -13.06
CA MET A 63 -2.45 -20.58 -14.08
C MET A 63 -2.32 -21.73 -15.07
N SER A 64 -1.30 -22.59 -14.92
CA SER A 64 -1.06 -23.70 -15.87
C SER A 64 -2.23 -24.65 -16.05
N GLN A 65 -3.03 -24.84 -15.00
CA GLN A 65 -4.14 -25.81 -14.94
C GLN A 65 -5.52 -25.12 -14.91
N ASP A 66 -5.61 -23.81 -15.20
CA ASP A 66 -6.89 -23.08 -15.18
C ASP A 66 -7.34 -22.79 -16.62
N PRO A 67 -8.30 -23.57 -17.17
CA PRO A 67 -8.77 -23.43 -18.55
C PRO A 67 -9.30 -22.02 -18.85
N ALA A 68 -9.89 -21.35 -17.85
CA ALA A 68 -10.50 -20.03 -18.03
C ALA A 68 -9.48 -18.90 -18.25
N VAL A 69 -8.20 -19.11 -17.90
CA VAL A 69 -7.14 -18.09 -18.00
C VAL A 69 -5.90 -18.57 -18.75
N GLN A 70 -5.94 -19.78 -19.32
CA GLN A 70 -4.84 -20.37 -20.08
C GLN A 70 -4.47 -19.51 -21.29
N HIS A 71 -5.44 -18.85 -21.93
CA HIS A 71 -5.22 -17.90 -23.04
C HIS A 71 -4.34 -16.69 -22.65
N LEU A 72 -4.19 -16.39 -21.35
CA LEU A 72 -3.30 -15.33 -20.88
C LEU A 72 -1.83 -15.77 -20.79
N VAL A 73 -1.56 -17.08 -20.87
CA VAL A 73 -0.22 -17.67 -20.80
C VAL A 73 0.40 -17.64 -22.19
N VAL A 74 1.14 -16.57 -22.48
CA VAL A 74 1.84 -16.40 -23.77
C VAL A 74 3.01 -17.38 -23.90
N LYS A 75 3.69 -17.69 -22.79
CA LYS A 75 4.80 -18.65 -22.76
C LYS A 75 4.49 -19.77 -21.78
N LYS A 76 4.65 -21.03 -22.22
CA LYS A 76 4.37 -22.23 -21.41
C LYS A 76 5.10 -22.26 -20.06
N SER A 77 6.26 -21.62 -19.94
CA SER A 77 7.03 -21.54 -18.70
C SER A 77 6.59 -20.41 -17.75
N GLU A 78 5.94 -19.35 -18.24
CA GLU A 78 5.51 -18.18 -17.47
C GLU A 78 4.05 -18.34 -17.03
N THR A 79 3.79 -19.16 -16.01
CA THR A 79 2.43 -19.51 -15.58
C THR A 79 1.99 -18.83 -14.28
N ILE A 80 2.90 -18.15 -13.57
CA ILE A 80 2.60 -17.54 -12.28
C ILE A 80 2.03 -16.14 -12.47
N LYS A 81 0.82 -15.94 -11.97
CA LYS A 81 0.15 -14.65 -11.84
C LYS A 81 0.28 -14.11 -10.43
N TRP A 82 0.67 -12.85 -10.32
CA TRP A 82 0.85 -12.17 -9.04
C TRP A 82 -0.33 -11.25 -8.71
N GLY A 83 -0.79 -11.33 -7.47
CA GLY A 83 -1.70 -10.37 -6.86
C GLY A 83 -0.90 -9.22 -6.27
N SER A 84 -0.47 -8.28 -7.10
CA SER A 84 0.36 -7.15 -6.67
C SER A 84 -0.39 -5.83 -6.72
N GLY A 85 0.01 -4.90 -5.86
CA GLY A 85 -0.46 -3.54 -5.83
C GLY A 85 0.68 -2.56 -5.61
N GLY A 86 0.47 -1.33 -6.01
CA GLY A 86 1.38 -0.21 -5.78
C GLY A 86 0.58 0.94 -5.23
N GLY A 87 1.20 1.78 -4.42
CA GLY A 87 0.46 2.82 -3.75
C GLY A 87 1.33 3.85 -3.10
N GLY A 88 0.65 4.76 -2.42
CA GLY A 88 1.31 5.79 -1.64
C GLY A 88 0.50 6.15 -0.41
N ILE A 89 1.18 6.75 0.56
CA ILE A 89 0.59 7.22 1.80
C ILE A 89 1.32 8.46 2.27
N GLN A 90 0.57 9.48 2.70
CA GLN A 90 1.16 10.62 3.39
C GLN A 90 1.57 10.20 4.80
N ARG A 91 2.78 10.58 5.21
CA ARG A 91 3.28 10.27 6.56
C ARG A 91 2.35 10.81 7.63
N GLY A 92 2.07 9.98 8.64
CA GLY A 92 1.16 10.32 9.75
C GLY A 92 -0.33 10.38 9.39
N ARG A 93 -0.73 10.18 8.13
CA ARG A 93 -2.14 10.29 7.71
C ARG A 93 -2.65 9.02 7.03
N PRO A 94 -3.06 7.99 7.80
CA PRO A 94 -3.58 6.72 7.29
C PRO A 94 -4.72 6.87 6.27
N ARG A 95 -5.58 7.87 6.47
CA ARG A 95 -6.70 8.20 5.57
C ARG A 95 -6.29 8.43 4.11
N THR A 96 -5.03 8.84 3.88
CA THR A 96 -4.49 9.12 2.55
C THR A 96 -4.04 7.87 1.80
N LEU A 97 -4.01 6.68 2.41
CA LEU A 97 -3.50 5.46 1.78
C LEU A 97 -4.20 5.18 0.45
N VAL A 98 -3.46 5.25 -0.65
CA VAL A 98 -3.89 4.86 -1.99
C VAL A 98 -3.30 3.50 -2.32
N LEU A 99 -4.11 2.62 -2.91
CA LEU A 99 -3.71 1.30 -3.39
C LEU A 99 -4.28 1.08 -4.80
N ARG A 100 -3.38 1.00 -5.77
CA ARG A 100 -3.67 0.69 -7.17
C ARG A 100 -3.28 -0.76 -7.45
N LYS A 101 -4.16 -1.48 -8.14
CA LYS A 101 -3.85 -2.82 -8.62
C LYS A 101 -2.75 -2.71 -9.68
N LEU A 102 -1.70 -3.51 -9.53
CA LEU A 102 -0.70 -3.69 -10.57
C LEU A 102 -1.00 -4.96 -11.34
N ILE A 103 -0.60 -4.95 -12.61
CA ILE A 103 -0.68 -6.12 -13.49
C ILE A 103 0.75 -6.40 -13.94
N PRO A 104 1.56 -7.10 -13.13
CA PRO A 104 2.90 -7.50 -13.54
C PRO A 104 2.82 -8.55 -14.65
N LYS A 105 3.96 -8.79 -15.31
CA LYS A 105 4.07 -9.91 -16.25
C LYS A 105 3.94 -11.23 -15.51
N LEU A 106 3.51 -12.26 -16.23
CA LEU A 106 3.59 -13.61 -15.72
C LEU A 106 5.06 -14.00 -15.53
N THR A 107 5.31 -14.89 -14.58
CA THR A 107 6.68 -15.34 -14.27
C THR A 107 6.73 -16.86 -14.20
N VAL A 108 7.95 -17.39 -14.20
CA VAL A 108 8.21 -18.81 -13.94
C VAL A 108 7.87 -19.21 -12.50
N LYS A 109 7.62 -20.50 -12.26
CA LYS A 109 7.21 -21.03 -10.93
C LYS A 109 8.18 -20.70 -9.80
N ARG A 110 9.48 -20.68 -10.09
CA ARG A 110 10.56 -20.42 -9.11
C ARG A 110 10.92 -18.94 -8.98
N ALA A 111 10.17 -18.03 -9.61
CA ALA A 111 10.47 -16.60 -9.51
C ALA A 111 10.26 -16.10 -8.06
N PRO A 112 11.20 -15.31 -7.51
CA PRO A 112 11.08 -14.77 -6.14
C PRO A 112 9.97 -13.72 -6.01
N GLY A 113 9.52 -13.14 -7.12
CA GLY A 113 8.48 -12.11 -7.17
C GLY A 113 8.18 -11.64 -8.61
N PRO A 114 7.26 -10.69 -8.78
CA PRO A 114 6.89 -10.12 -10.08
C PRO A 114 7.96 -9.22 -10.72
N GLY A 115 9.05 -8.94 -10.00
CA GLY A 115 10.03 -7.90 -10.36
C GLY A 115 9.53 -6.50 -10.02
N ALA A 116 10.40 -5.50 -10.21
CA ALA A 116 10.07 -4.10 -9.95
C ALA A 116 9.08 -3.52 -10.98
N ILE A 117 8.24 -2.55 -10.58
CA ILE A 117 7.36 -1.84 -11.51
C ILE A 117 8.17 -1.23 -12.65
N ARG A 118 7.62 -1.31 -13.86
CA ARG A 118 8.20 -0.63 -15.02
C ARG A 118 8.04 0.88 -14.88
N LYS A 119 9.06 1.63 -15.30
CA LYS A 119 9.04 3.11 -15.31
C LYS A 119 7.79 3.67 -16.00
N THR A 120 7.35 3.08 -17.12
CA THR A 120 6.15 3.52 -17.87
C THR A 120 4.87 3.38 -17.05
N LYS A 121 4.68 2.23 -16.40
CA LYS A 121 3.53 1.98 -15.50
C LYS A 121 3.56 2.90 -14.29
N TRP A 122 4.73 3.04 -13.67
CA TRP A 122 4.91 3.96 -12.54
C TRP A 122 4.62 5.41 -12.93
N SER A 123 5.13 5.89 -14.06
CA SER A 123 4.94 7.27 -14.50
C SER A 123 3.46 7.60 -14.69
N THR A 124 2.68 6.65 -15.23
CA THR A 124 1.23 6.81 -15.36
C THR A 124 0.56 6.97 -13.99
N VAL A 125 0.87 6.08 -13.05
CA VAL A 125 0.33 6.13 -11.68
C VAL A 125 0.79 7.41 -10.95
N ALA A 126 2.04 7.80 -11.13
CA ALA A 126 2.61 8.98 -10.47
C ALA A 126 2.01 10.28 -11.02
N ASN A 127 1.77 10.37 -12.33
CA ASN A 127 1.10 11.53 -12.92
C ASN A 127 -0.37 11.63 -12.46
N GLU A 128 -1.08 10.50 -12.37
CA GLU A 128 -2.46 10.51 -11.86
C GLU A 128 -2.55 10.96 -10.39
N LEU A 129 -1.56 10.62 -9.57
CA LEU A 129 -1.62 10.79 -8.12
C LEU A 129 -0.86 12.01 -7.58
N LEU A 130 0.19 12.47 -8.27
CA LEU A 130 1.17 13.41 -7.72
C LEU A 130 1.41 14.65 -8.59
N LEU A 131 0.91 14.67 -9.84
CA LEU A 131 1.18 15.78 -10.76
C LEU A 131 0.68 17.11 -10.17
N ASP A 132 1.57 18.10 -10.17
CA ASP A 132 1.33 19.47 -9.69
C ASP A 132 1.00 19.58 -8.20
N LEU A 133 1.19 18.49 -7.45
CA LEU A 133 1.10 18.52 -5.99
C LEU A 133 2.49 18.79 -5.41
N LYS A 134 2.57 19.46 -4.26
CA LYS A 134 3.82 19.69 -3.56
C LYS A 134 4.17 18.47 -2.71
N VAL A 135 4.94 17.53 -3.27
CA VAL A 135 5.20 16.21 -2.65
C VAL A 135 6.70 15.96 -2.50
N ILE A 136 7.10 15.51 -1.32
CA ILE A 136 8.40 14.89 -1.09
C ILE A 136 8.18 13.39 -1.10
N ARG A 137 8.54 12.76 -2.21
CA ARG A 137 8.32 11.33 -2.44
C ARG A 137 9.49 10.52 -1.95
N HIS A 138 9.24 9.76 -0.90
CA HIS A 138 10.15 8.78 -0.32
C HIS A 138 9.93 7.42 -0.98
N THR A 139 10.90 6.95 -1.76
CA THR A 139 10.86 5.63 -2.42
C THR A 139 12.19 4.89 -2.25
N GLY A 140 12.15 3.58 -2.46
CA GLY A 140 13.37 2.77 -2.61
C GLY A 140 14.19 3.15 -3.85
N SER A 141 15.33 2.50 -4.03
CA SER A 141 16.32 2.82 -5.06
C SER A 141 15.96 2.36 -6.48
N ALA A 142 14.79 1.75 -6.69
CA ALA A 142 14.37 1.21 -7.98
C ALA A 142 14.36 2.31 -9.06
N LYS A 143 14.93 1.99 -10.24
CA LYS A 143 15.07 2.95 -11.36
C LYS A 143 13.72 3.52 -11.83
N SER A 144 12.64 2.76 -11.69
CA SER A 144 11.29 3.20 -12.04
C SER A 144 10.84 4.41 -11.22
N TYR A 145 11.15 4.43 -9.92
CA TYR A 145 10.82 5.54 -9.03
C TYR A 145 11.67 6.80 -9.26
N LYS A 146 12.61 6.79 -10.20
CA LYS A 146 13.33 8.01 -10.63
C LYS A 146 12.60 8.79 -11.73
N ALA A 147 11.39 8.36 -12.11
CA ALA A 147 10.57 9.14 -13.05
C ALA A 147 10.25 10.52 -12.47
N LYS A 148 10.67 11.57 -13.21
CA LYS A 148 10.44 12.98 -12.89
C LYS A 148 8.96 13.30 -13.06
N VAL A 149 8.37 13.95 -12.06
CA VAL A 149 6.98 14.42 -12.05
C VAL A 149 6.98 15.85 -11.53
N ARG A 150 6.27 16.76 -12.21
CA ARG A 150 6.21 18.17 -11.80
C ARG A 150 5.54 18.29 -10.42
N GLY A 151 6.12 19.11 -9.54
CA GLY A 151 5.71 19.25 -8.15
C GLY A 151 6.30 18.21 -7.19
N VAL A 152 7.03 17.20 -7.69
CA VAL A 152 7.57 16.12 -6.85
C VAL A 152 9.07 16.24 -6.65
N LEU A 153 9.49 16.33 -5.38
CA LEU A 153 10.86 16.13 -4.93
C LEU A 153 11.08 14.66 -4.60
N HIS A 154 12.24 14.10 -4.95
CA HIS A 154 12.58 12.71 -4.64
C HIS A 154 13.50 12.64 -3.44
N ASP A 155 13.11 11.83 -2.46
CA ASP A 155 13.93 11.47 -1.30
C ASP A 155 14.11 9.95 -1.22
N LYS A 156 15.18 9.53 -0.56
CA LYS A 156 15.62 8.14 -0.46
C LYS A 156 15.09 7.48 0.81
N VAL A 157 14.62 6.25 0.64
CA VAL A 157 14.41 5.32 1.77
C VAL A 157 15.70 4.54 2.04
N VAL A 158 15.98 4.25 3.31
CA VAL A 158 17.16 3.50 3.74
C VAL A 158 16.72 2.13 4.25
N HIS A 159 17.06 1.07 3.53
CA HIS A 159 16.57 -0.29 3.82
C HIS A 159 17.61 -1.24 4.44
N CYS A 160 18.88 -1.11 4.06
CA CYS A 160 19.86 -2.19 4.28
C CYS A 160 21.12 -1.72 4.96
N LYS A 161 21.77 -2.65 5.67
CA LYS A 161 23.16 -2.51 6.12
C LYS A 161 24.05 -2.19 4.93
N LYS A 162 25.02 -1.32 5.14
CA LYS A 162 26.03 -1.01 4.11
C LYS A 162 27.34 -1.69 4.50
N ARG A 163 27.95 -2.37 3.54
CA ARG A 163 29.31 -2.88 3.68
C ARG A 163 30.27 -1.74 3.39
N VAL A 164 30.99 -1.28 4.41
CA VAL A 164 31.93 -0.16 4.31
C VAL A 164 33.29 -0.56 4.86
N LYS A 165 34.35 -0.01 4.29
CA LYS A 165 35.72 -0.20 4.78
C LYS A 165 35.92 0.76 5.95
N VAL A 166 36.07 0.21 7.16
CA VAL A 166 36.35 0.96 8.38
C VAL A 166 37.70 0.47 8.89
N ASN A 167 38.69 1.35 8.91
CA ASN A 167 40.07 1.05 9.34
C ASN A 167 40.65 -0.18 8.60
N GLY A 168 40.62 -0.17 7.27
CA GLY A 168 41.16 -1.27 6.46
C GLY A 168 40.25 -2.50 6.32
N LYS A 169 39.30 -2.73 7.25
CA LYS A 169 38.46 -3.93 7.28
C LYS A 169 37.04 -3.65 6.77
N LEU A 170 36.49 -4.55 5.94
CA LEU A 170 35.10 -4.45 5.47
C LEU A 170 34.14 -4.87 6.60
N ARG A 171 33.31 -3.95 7.08
CA ARG A 171 32.31 -4.20 8.11
C ARG A 171 30.89 -3.90 7.58
N TRP A 172 29.93 -4.68 8.04
CA TRP A 172 28.51 -4.40 7.81
C TRP A 172 28.02 -3.42 8.88
N LEU A 173 27.81 -2.17 8.50
CA LEU A 173 27.26 -1.17 9.41
C LEU A 173 25.75 -1.15 9.33
N ASN A 174 25.12 -1.05 10.50
CA ASN A 174 23.68 -0.77 10.59
C ASN A 174 23.38 0.59 9.96
N PRO A 175 22.30 0.70 9.18
CA PRO A 175 21.96 1.97 8.56
C PRO A 175 21.46 2.97 9.59
N LYS A 176 21.76 4.24 9.37
CA LYS A 176 21.06 5.33 10.04
C LYS A 176 19.69 5.49 9.40
N TYR A 177 18.65 4.98 10.06
CA TYR A 177 17.28 4.95 9.54
C TYR A 177 16.59 6.31 9.48
N VAL A 178 17.11 7.32 10.18
CA VAL A 178 16.58 8.68 10.17
C VAL A 178 17.71 9.68 10.00
N GLY A 179 17.62 10.51 8.96
CA GLY A 179 18.52 11.64 8.74
C GLY A 179 17.77 12.85 8.21
N ILE A 180 18.20 14.05 8.59
CA ILE A 180 17.62 15.28 8.05
C ILE A 180 18.28 15.57 6.69
N VAL A 181 17.47 15.73 5.65
CA VAL A 181 17.89 16.08 4.29
C VAL A 181 17.29 17.43 3.94
N THR A 182 18.09 18.28 3.29
CA THR A 182 17.66 19.59 2.80
C THR A 182 17.44 19.50 1.29
N HIS A 183 16.25 19.85 0.82
CA HIS A 183 15.91 19.97 -0.59
C HIS A 183 15.78 21.43 -1.00
N LYS A 184 16.24 21.79 -2.20
CA LYS A 184 15.92 23.09 -2.82
C LYS A 184 14.55 23.01 -3.49
N ILE A 185 13.70 24.00 -3.26
CA ILE A 185 12.38 24.06 -3.88
C ILE A 185 12.54 24.57 -5.32
N PRO A 186 12.03 23.86 -6.35
CA PRO A 186 12.19 24.27 -7.74
C PRO A 186 11.57 25.66 -7.99
N GLY A 187 12.31 26.55 -8.66
CA GLY A 187 11.84 27.90 -9.00
C GLY A 187 11.93 28.91 -7.85
N THR A 188 12.53 28.55 -6.71
CA THR A 188 12.72 29.46 -5.56
C THR A 188 14.13 29.28 -4.97
N GLN A 189 14.58 30.23 -4.16
CA GLN A 189 15.81 30.09 -3.37
C GLN A 189 15.58 29.36 -2.03
N GLU A 190 14.32 29.07 -1.70
CA GLU A 190 13.95 28.43 -0.44
C GLU A 190 14.42 26.96 -0.36
N THR A 191 14.67 26.52 0.87
CA THR A 191 15.03 25.14 1.15
C THR A 191 14.08 24.51 2.14
N LEU A 192 13.90 23.19 2.02
CA LEU A 192 13.01 22.40 2.83
C LEU A 192 13.78 21.27 3.52
N LYS A 193 13.74 21.25 4.85
CA LYS A 193 14.37 20.20 5.67
C LYS A 193 13.35 19.11 5.99
N VAL A 194 13.70 17.86 5.70
CA VAL A 194 12.83 16.69 5.93
C VAL A 194 13.55 15.53 6.57
N LYS A 195 12.79 14.68 7.27
CA LYS A 195 13.30 13.41 7.81
C LYS A 195 13.31 12.36 6.69
N SER A 196 14.47 11.99 6.20
CA SER A 196 14.66 10.88 5.25
C SER A 196 14.81 9.54 5.98
N GLY A 197 14.64 8.43 5.25
CA GLY A 197 15.17 7.12 5.63
C GLY A 197 14.21 6.11 6.28
N THR A 198 13.01 6.51 6.73
CA THR A 198 12.02 5.58 7.29
C THR A 198 10.99 5.16 6.24
N GLN A 199 10.57 3.89 6.27
CA GLN A 199 9.50 3.33 5.45
C GLN A 199 8.30 2.93 6.32
N ILE A 200 7.34 3.83 6.50
CA ILE A 200 6.08 3.55 7.16
C ILE A 200 5.07 2.79 6.28
N ILE A 201 5.19 2.87 4.95
CA ILE A 201 4.25 2.23 4.02
C ILE A 201 4.29 0.71 4.12
N ASP A 202 5.44 0.13 4.51
CA ASP A 202 5.58 -1.29 4.81
C ASP A 202 4.68 -1.73 5.96
N ARG A 203 4.41 -0.84 6.93
CA ARG A 203 3.46 -1.12 8.01
C ARG A 203 2.03 -1.20 7.48
N ALA A 204 1.69 -0.39 6.48
CA ALA A 204 0.40 -0.48 5.80
C ALA A 204 0.30 -1.78 5.00
N TRP A 205 1.35 -2.16 4.28
CA TRP A 205 1.42 -3.43 3.55
C TRP A 205 1.30 -4.64 4.46
N ARG A 206 2.01 -4.65 5.59
CA ARG A 206 1.86 -5.71 6.60
C ARG A 206 0.43 -5.81 7.10
N PHE A 207 -0.16 -4.67 7.49
CA PHE A 207 -1.56 -4.63 7.93
C PHE A 207 -2.51 -5.25 6.90
N LEU A 208 -2.37 -4.87 5.62
CA LEU A 208 -3.18 -5.42 4.53
C LEU A 208 -2.97 -6.94 4.37
N LYS A 209 -1.72 -7.41 4.40
CA LYS A 209 -1.39 -8.84 4.25
C LYS A 209 -1.97 -9.68 5.38
N ASP A 210 -1.89 -9.22 6.62
CA ASP A 210 -2.43 -9.94 7.78
C ASP A 210 -3.93 -10.23 7.61
N ARG A 211 -4.69 -9.30 6.99
CA ARG A 211 -6.14 -9.44 6.79
C ARG A 211 -6.50 -10.35 5.62
N ILE A 212 -5.59 -10.51 4.67
CA ILE A 212 -5.75 -11.42 3.53
C ILE A 212 -5.41 -12.85 3.96
N ALA A 213 -4.30 -13.01 4.70
CA ALA A 213 -3.80 -14.31 5.17
C ALA A 213 -4.81 -15.06 6.04
N MET A 214 -5.69 -14.35 6.76
CA MET A 214 -6.79 -14.95 7.52
C MET A 214 -7.76 -15.82 6.69
N ASN A 215 -7.68 -15.81 5.35
CA ASN A 215 -8.55 -16.62 4.50
C ASN A 215 -7.80 -17.18 3.28
N GLN A 216 -7.47 -18.47 3.33
CA GLN A 216 -6.61 -19.18 2.39
C GLN A 216 -7.14 -19.30 0.94
N HIS A 217 -8.42 -18.95 0.67
CA HIS A 217 -9.01 -19.07 -0.66
C HIS A 217 -8.88 -17.81 -1.55
N CYS A 218 -8.18 -16.77 -1.09
CA CYS A 218 -8.09 -15.49 -1.81
C CYS A 218 -7.01 -15.51 -2.91
N LYS A 219 -7.35 -16.09 -4.08
CA LYS A 219 -6.39 -16.25 -5.18
C LYS A 219 -6.12 -14.96 -5.96
N ALA A 220 -4.91 -14.82 -6.49
CA ALA A 220 -4.50 -13.71 -7.34
C ALA A 220 -5.44 -13.56 -8.56
N GLY A 221 -5.94 -12.34 -8.75
CA GLY A 221 -6.88 -12.01 -9.82
C GLY A 221 -8.37 -12.20 -9.46
N SER A 222 -8.69 -12.88 -8.37
CA SER A 222 -10.09 -13.08 -7.94
C SER A 222 -10.77 -11.78 -7.52
N SER A 223 -12.10 -11.76 -7.63
CA SER A 223 -12.95 -10.71 -7.06
C SER A 223 -12.87 -10.69 -5.54
N LEU A 224 -12.72 -11.85 -4.91
CA LEU A 224 -12.58 -12.00 -3.46
C LEU A 224 -11.33 -11.31 -2.92
N LEU A 225 -10.15 -11.55 -3.52
CA LEU A 225 -8.91 -10.88 -3.14
C LEU A 225 -9.06 -9.35 -3.26
N ARG A 226 -9.70 -8.88 -4.34
CA ARG A 226 -9.96 -7.45 -4.55
C ARG A 226 -10.86 -6.88 -3.45
N GLY A 227 -11.95 -7.57 -3.11
CA GLY A 227 -12.88 -7.15 -2.06
C GLY A 227 -12.18 -7.03 -0.70
N LYS A 228 -11.36 -8.04 -0.33
CA LYS A 228 -10.63 -8.03 0.94
C LYS A 228 -9.56 -6.96 1.00
N LEU A 229 -8.81 -6.75 -0.08
CA LEU A 229 -7.86 -5.64 -0.17
C LEU A 229 -8.55 -4.29 0.04
N ARG A 230 -9.74 -4.08 -0.52
CA ARG A 230 -10.51 -2.85 -0.31
C ARG A 230 -11.04 -2.72 1.11
N SER A 231 -11.52 -3.82 1.70
CA SER A 231 -11.95 -3.84 3.10
C SER A 231 -10.82 -3.51 4.05
N ALA A 232 -9.68 -4.19 3.93
CA ALA A 232 -8.51 -3.98 4.77
C ALA A 232 -7.88 -2.59 4.55
N GLN A 233 -7.89 -2.07 3.31
CA GLN A 233 -7.47 -0.70 3.04
C GLN A 233 -8.35 0.30 3.78
N ARG A 234 -9.67 0.06 3.81
CA ARG A 234 -10.61 0.94 4.51
C ARG A 234 -10.40 0.87 6.02
N GLU A 235 -10.29 -0.31 6.60
CA GLU A 235 -9.95 -0.50 8.01
C GLU A 235 -8.67 0.26 8.39
N TYR A 236 -7.62 0.18 7.57
CA TYR A 236 -6.38 0.92 7.80
C TYR A 236 -6.57 2.44 7.76
N ARG A 237 -7.37 2.96 6.81
CA ARG A 237 -7.61 4.41 6.65
C ARG A 237 -8.29 5.00 7.87
N PHE A 238 -9.21 4.25 8.47
CA PHE A 238 -10.00 4.65 9.63
C PHE A 238 -9.49 4.01 10.92
N LYS A 239 -8.23 3.54 10.95
CA LYS A 239 -7.64 2.99 12.16
C LYS A 239 -7.67 4.04 13.28
N ASN A 240 -8.01 3.61 14.49
CA ASN A 240 -8.23 4.46 15.67
C ASN A 240 -9.48 5.35 15.59
N GLN A 241 -10.44 5.02 14.74
CA GLN A 241 -11.74 5.67 14.68
C GLN A 241 -12.84 4.64 14.84
N ASP A 242 -14.05 5.11 15.14
CA ASP A 242 -15.21 4.24 15.12
C ASP A 242 -15.52 3.81 13.67
N LEU A 243 -15.29 2.52 13.41
CA LEU A 243 -15.53 1.92 12.11
C LEU A 243 -17.04 1.85 11.78
N TRP A 244 -17.92 1.84 12.79
CA TRP A 244 -19.37 1.89 12.59
C TRP A 244 -19.79 3.24 12.03
N LEU A 245 -19.33 4.34 12.63
CA LEU A 245 -19.61 5.68 12.12
C LEU A 245 -19.06 5.85 10.70
N ALA A 246 -17.82 5.44 10.47
CA ALA A 246 -17.24 5.47 9.13
C ALA A 246 -18.07 4.63 8.13
N CYS A 247 -18.64 3.51 8.56
CA CYS A 247 -19.55 2.65 7.78
C CYS A 247 -20.89 3.32 7.49
N GLY A 248 -21.49 3.95 8.49
CA GLY A 248 -22.69 4.77 8.32
C GLY A 248 -22.51 5.83 7.24
N ASP A 249 -21.38 6.55 7.25
CA ASP A 249 -21.06 7.55 6.22
C ASP A 249 -20.91 6.93 4.83
N LEU A 250 -20.24 5.78 4.73
CA LEU A 250 -20.10 5.05 3.47
C LEU A 250 -21.47 4.65 2.91
N CYS A 251 -22.34 4.09 3.75
CA CYS A 251 -23.68 3.65 3.38
C CYS A 251 -24.57 4.84 2.99
N ARG A 252 -24.57 5.91 3.79
CA ARG A 252 -25.30 7.15 3.51
C ARG A 252 -24.89 7.74 2.16
N GLU A 253 -23.59 7.82 1.88
CA GLU A 253 -23.10 8.28 0.58
C GLU A 253 -23.47 7.33 -0.58
N SER A 254 -23.60 6.03 -0.32
CA SER A 254 -24.02 5.07 -1.33
C SER A 254 -25.51 5.20 -1.63
N LEU A 255 -26.34 5.40 -0.60
CA LEU A 255 -27.79 5.56 -0.70
C LEU A 255 -28.16 6.87 -1.40
N ARG A 256 -27.47 7.98 -1.10
CA ARG A 256 -27.65 9.27 -1.80
C ARG A 256 -27.52 9.20 -3.33
N LYS A 257 -26.95 8.12 -3.88
CA LYS A 257 -26.82 7.92 -5.34
C LYS A 257 -28.06 7.28 -5.98
N PHE A 258 -28.91 6.64 -5.19
CA PHE A 258 -30.16 6.03 -5.65
C PHE A 258 -31.34 7.00 -5.57
N TYR A 259 -31.22 8.02 -4.73
CA TYR A 259 -32.23 9.08 -4.54
C TYR A 259 -31.88 10.37 -5.33
N LYS A 260 -31.14 10.24 -6.44
CA LYS A 260 -30.88 11.29 -7.43
C LYS A 260 -31.34 10.81 -8.78
#